data_AF-A0A9D4JYQ8-F1
#
_entry.id   AF-A0A9D4JYQ8-F1
#
_cell.length_a   1.000
_cell.length_b   1.000
_cell.length_c   1.000
_cell.angle_alpha   90.00
_cell.angle_beta   90.00
_cell.angle_gamma   90.00
#
_symmetry.space_group_name_H-M   'P 1'
#
loop_
_entity.id
_entity.type
_entity.pdbx_description
1 polymer ?
#
loop_
_entity_poly.entity_id
_entity_poly.type
_entity_poly.pdbx_seq_one_letter_code
_entity_poly.pdbx_strand_id
1 'polypeptide(L)' 'MKATLLWIVIVSVVVSLTIAEEECEANGKLYAPGEVFIDWLDDVCQECACDRFGLASPCIKVPESVIRSYCPSL' A
#
# COMPACT_ATOMS: atom_id res chain seq x y z
N MET A 1 -21.47 33.22 13.55
CA MET A 1 -21.92 31.81 13.48
C MET A 1 -21.55 31.14 12.16
N LYS A 2 -21.83 31.75 10.99
CA LYS A 2 -21.50 31.19 9.66
C LYS A 2 -19.99 30.98 9.38
N ALA A 3 -19.13 31.90 9.83
CA ALA A 3 -17.69 31.79 9.63
C ALA A 3 -17.08 30.58 10.36
N THR A 4 -17.52 30.30 11.59
CA THR A 4 -17.02 29.17 12.40
C THR A 4 -17.37 27.83 11.76
N LEU A 5 -18.57 27.69 11.20
CA LEU A 5 -18.99 26.48 10.47
C LEU A 5 -18.16 26.28 9.19
N LEU A 6 -17.91 27.36 8.44
CA LEU A 6 -17.04 27.30 7.26
C LEU A 6 -15.63 26.84 7.61
N TRP A 7 -15.04 27.39 8.67
CA TRP A 7 -13.70 26.99 9.13
C TRP A 7 -13.65 25.52 9.56
N ILE A 8 -14.65 25.04 10.31
CA ILE A 8 -14.73 23.62 10.71
C ILE A 8 -14.82 22.71 9.49
N VAL A 9 -15.68 23.05 8.52
CA VAL A 9 -15.83 22.26 7.29
C VAL A 9 -14.52 22.24 6.49
N ILE A 10 -13.84 23.38 6.36
CA ILE A 10 -12.55 23.47 5.67
C ILE A 10 -11.51 22.59 6.38
N VAL A 11 -11.38 22.71 7.71
CA VAL A 11 -10.43 21.89 8.48
C VAL A 11 -10.74 20.40 8.33
N SER A 12 -12.00 19.99 8.47
CA SER A 12 -12.40 18.59 8.32
C SER A 12 -12.12 18.04 6.91
N VAL A 13 -12.40 18.80 5.85
CA VAL A 13 -12.13 18.37 4.47
C VAL A 13 -10.64 18.25 4.21
N VAL A 14 -9.84 19.22 4.67
CA VAL A 14 -8.37 19.19 4.50
C VAL A 14 -7.76 18.00 5.25
N VAL A 15 -8.21 17.73 6.48
CA VAL A 15 -7.76 16.57 7.27
C VAL A 15 -8.08 15.26 6.56
N SER A 16 -9.31 15.07 6.06
CA SER A 16 -9.68 13.87 5.29
C SER A 16 -8.86 13.72 4.00
N LEU A 17 -8.54 14.81 3.31
CA LEU A 17 -7.72 14.78 2.10
C LEU A 17 -6.26 14.42 2.39
N THR A 18 -5.73 14.82 3.54
CA THR A 18 -4.36 14.50 3.96
C THR A 18 -4.20 13.08 4.53
N ILE A 19 -5.30 12.42 4.93
CA ILE A 19 -5.30 11.04 5.47
C ILE A 19 -5.82 10.04 4.42
N ALA A 20 -6.04 10.47 3.17
CA ALA A 20 -6.13 9.52 2.08
C ALA A 20 -4.74 8.92 1.86
N GLU A 21 -4.34 8.02 2.75
CA GLU A 21 -3.19 7.15 2.53
C GLU A 21 -3.54 6.32 1.30
N GLU A 22 -2.82 6.58 0.20
CA GLU A 22 -3.13 5.93 -1.08
C GLU A 22 -2.83 4.43 -0.95
N GLU A 23 -3.83 3.60 -1.23
CA GLU A 23 -3.66 2.16 -1.33
C GLU A 23 -2.74 1.84 -2.51
N CYS A 24 -1.89 0.83 -2.38
CA CYS A 24 -1.06 0.38 -3.48
C CYS A 24 -1.84 -0.63 -4.34
N GLU A 25 -1.91 -0.39 -5.65
CA GLU A 25 -2.41 -1.39 -6.59
C GLU A 25 -1.23 -2.21 -7.14
N ALA A 26 -1.24 -3.53 -6.90
CA ALA A 26 -0.30 -4.46 -7.51
C ALA A 26 -1.05 -5.71 -8.00
N ASN A 27 -0.83 -6.07 -9.27
CA ASN A 27 -1.50 -7.20 -9.94
C ASN A 27 -3.03 -7.21 -9.77
N GLY A 28 -3.66 -6.03 -9.83
CA GLY A 28 -5.11 -5.86 -9.70
C GLY A 28 -5.65 -6.08 -8.28
N LYS A 29 -4.76 -6.19 -7.28
CA LYS A 29 -5.12 -6.17 -5.85
C LYS A 29 -4.70 -4.85 -5.22
N LEU A 30 -5.53 -4.39 -4.28
CA LEU A 30 -5.26 -3.22 -3.45
C LEU A 30 -4.66 -3.68 -2.13
N TYR A 31 -3.62 -2.98 -1.69
CA TYR A 31 -2.90 -3.22 -0.45
C TYR A 31 -2.91 -1.98 0.41
N ALA A 32 -3.13 -2.17 1.71
CA ALA A 32 -3.13 -1.06 2.64
C ALA A 32 -1.70 -0.51 2.85
N PRO A 33 -1.57 0.78 3.15
CA PRO A 33 -0.31 1.38 3.62
C PRO A 33 0.39 0.53 4.70
N GLY A 34 1.65 0.16 4.46
CA GLY A 34 2.46 -0.66 5.36
C GLY A 34 2.20 -2.16 5.28
N GLU A 35 1.26 -2.62 4.45
CA GLU A 35 1.02 -4.03 4.20
C GLU A 35 2.17 -4.65 3.40
N VAL A 36 2.65 -5.81 3.85
CA VAL A 36 3.64 -6.63 3.16
C VAL A 36 2.91 -7.74 2.42
N PHE A 37 3.23 -7.92 1.15
CA PHE A 37 2.58 -8.90 0.30
C PHE A 37 3.58 -9.61 -0.61
N ILE A 38 3.17 -10.80 -1.07
CA ILE A 38 3.93 -11.59 -2.03
C ILE A 38 3.38 -11.34 -3.41
N ASP A 39 4.29 -11.05 -4.34
CA ASP A 39 3.96 -10.84 -5.73
C ASP A 39 4.83 -11.71 -6.65
N TRP A 40 4.30 -12.01 -7.83
CA TRP A 40 4.98 -12.80 -8.86
C TRP A 40 5.15 -11.97 -10.12
N LEU A 41 6.40 -11.70 -10.49
CA LEU A 41 6.76 -10.97 -11.70
C LEU A 41 7.71 -11.83 -12.53
N ASP A 42 7.33 -12.19 -13.75
CA ASP A 42 8.14 -13.04 -14.66
C ASP A 42 8.67 -14.34 -14.01
N ASP A 43 7.79 -15.09 -13.33
CA ASP A 43 8.11 -16.31 -12.57
C ASP A 43 9.09 -16.10 -11.38
N VAL A 44 9.39 -14.85 -11.03
CA VAL A 44 10.18 -14.50 -9.86
C VAL A 44 9.26 -14.16 -8.70
N CYS A 45 9.34 -14.93 -7.62
CA CYS A 45 8.68 -14.59 -6.37
C CYS A 45 9.39 -13.42 -5.68
N GLN A 46 8.61 -12.41 -5.30
CA GLN A 46 9.08 -11.20 -4.65
C GLN A 46 8.20 -10.88 -3.43
N GLU A 47 8.82 -10.30 -2.41
CA GLU A 47 8.14 -9.67 -1.29
C GLU A 47 8.16 -8.15 -1.50
N CYS A 48 6.99 -7.54 -1.46
CA CYS A 48 6.80 -6.11 -1.64
C CYS A 48 6.12 -5.54 -0.39
N ALA A 49 6.32 -4.25 -0.13
CA ALA A 49 5.53 -3.55 0.89
C ALA A 49 4.87 -2.31 0.28
N CYS A 50 3.62 -2.05 0.64
CA CYS A 50 2.96 -0.80 0.26
C CYS A 50 3.51 0.35 1.13
N ASP A 51 4.07 1.38 0.51
CA ASP A 51 4.49 2.58 1.24
C ASP A 51 3.26 3.44 1.58
N ARG A 52 3.37 4.28 2.61
CA ARG A 52 2.29 5.18 3.05
C ARG A 52 1.93 6.27 2.05
N PHE A 53 2.70 6.38 0.97
CA PHE A 53 2.48 7.31 -0.14
C PHE A 53 1.89 6.65 -1.38
N GLY A 54 1.32 5.44 -1.27
CA GLY A 54 0.70 4.71 -2.40
C GLY A 54 1.70 4.15 -3.41
N LEU A 55 3.00 4.28 -3.14
CA LEU A 55 4.04 3.66 -3.93
C LEU A 55 4.33 2.28 -3.35
N ALA A 56 4.31 1.24 -4.18
CA ALA A 56 4.94 0.00 -3.78
C ALA A 56 6.44 0.29 -3.52
N SER A 57 6.90 0.08 -2.29
CA SER A 57 8.33 0.08 -1.97
C SER A 57 9.05 -0.97 -2.82
N PRO A 58 10.37 -0.87 -3.06
CA PRO A 58 11.04 -1.76 -3.99
C PRO A 58 10.88 -3.22 -3.55
N CYS A 59 10.26 -4.02 -4.42
CA CYS A 59 10.09 -5.44 -4.21
C CYS A 59 11.44 -6.15 -4.15
N ILE A 60 11.58 -7.09 -3.20
CA ILE A 60 12.80 -7.84 -2.96
C ILE A 60 12.57 -9.30 -3.34
N LYS A 61 13.46 -9.86 -4.14
CA LYS A 61 13.41 -11.28 -4.50
C LYS A 61 13.50 -12.16 -3.25
N VAL A 62 12.55 -13.09 -3.10
CA VAL A 62 12.56 -14.06 -2.00
C VAL A 62 13.72 -15.05 -2.21
N PRO A 63 14.58 -15.30 -1.20
CA PRO A 63 15.71 -16.21 -1.34
C PRO A 63 15.25 -17.67 -1.51
N GLU A 64 15.97 -18.44 -2.33
CA GLU A 64 15.62 -19.84 -2.65
C GLU A 64 15.53 -20.75 -1.42
N SER A 65 16.26 -20.43 -0.35
CA SER A 65 16.21 -21.18 0.91
C SER A 65 14.85 -21.15 1.60
N VAL A 66 14.04 -20.11 1.36
CA VAL A 66 12.72 -19.92 2.00
C VAL A 66 11.57 -19.81 0.99
N ILE A 67 11.87 -19.82 -0.32
CA ILE A 67 10.90 -19.62 -1.41
C ILE A 67 9.69 -20.56 -1.32
N ARG A 68 9.89 -21.83 -0.95
CA ARG A 68 8.81 -22.82 -0.79
C ARG A 68 7.85 -22.53 0.36
N SER A 69 8.29 -21.78 1.37
CA SER A 69 7.46 -21.41 2.52
C SER A 69 6.72 -20.10 2.32
N TYR A 70 7.34 -19.15 1.62
CA TYR A 70 6.81 -17.80 1.40
C TYR A 70 5.95 -17.68 0.14
N CYS A 71 6.20 -18.51 -0.88
CA CYS A 71 5.54 -18.42 -2.18
C CYS A 71 4.79 -19.74 -2.47
N PRO A 72 3.58 -19.96 -1.90
CA PRO A 72 2.86 -21.24 -2.03
C PRO A 72 2.26 -21.49 -3.43
N SER A 73 2.64 -20.72 -4.45
CA SER A 73 2.21 -20.91 -5.84
C SER A 73 3.06 -21.97 -6.56
N LEU A 74 3.07 -23.20 -6.05
CA LEU A 74 3.36 -24.40 -6.87
C LEU A 74 2.67 -25.64 -6.31
#